data_AF-A0A0J8AYC0-F1
#
_entry.id   AF-A0A0J8AYC0-F1
#
_cell.length_a   1.000
_cell.length_b   1.000
_cell.length_c   1.000
_cell.angle_alpha   90.00
_cell.angle_beta   90.00
_cell.angle_gamma   90.00
#
_symmetry.space_group_name_H-M   'P 1'
#
loop_
_entity.id
_entity.type
_entity.pdbx_description
1 polymer ?
#
loop_
_entity_poly.entity_id
_entity_poly.type
_entity_poly.pdbx_seq_one_letter_code
_entity_poly.pdbx_strand_id
1 'polypeptide(L)'
;MTKIACTVHAHLLLILRNSEEFPPQFIERFLSSLLFVTTRHSWNLNLLPIPETHIFELLTFCQRKLIATLKCLPKQVLNQTLDHSIATTTQTTPSTHRQWAFVAGPRSIGRYTVESHPESTDIIATVDAQSGELGIEIDVQRAQLTFCNAHLEALQISILLDPDIQLVFGGASPFRLQWSKPH
;
A
#
# COMPACT_ATOMS: atom_id res chain seq x y z
N MET A 1 17.59 2.63 -11.50
CA MET A 1 17.03 3.73 -10.66
C MET A 1 16.70 3.27 -9.24
N THR A 2 16.04 2.13 -9.03
CA THR A 2 15.58 1.65 -7.71
C THR A 2 16.66 1.55 -6.63
N LYS A 3 17.89 1.12 -6.96
CA LYS A 3 18.99 1.01 -5.98
C LYS A 3 19.34 2.35 -5.32
N ILE A 4 19.46 3.42 -6.10
CA ILE A 4 19.78 4.77 -5.57
C ILE A 4 18.64 5.28 -4.70
N ALA A 5 17.39 5.07 -5.14
CA ALA A 5 16.22 5.45 -4.35
C ALA A 5 16.15 4.70 -3.01
N CYS A 6 16.37 3.38 -3.00
CA CYS A 6 16.45 2.60 -1.76
C CYS A 6 17.55 3.13 -0.84
N THR A 7 18.72 3.48 -1.38
CA THR A 7 19.79 4.11 -0.60
C THR A 7 19.34 5.42 0.04
N VAL A 8 18.68 6.31 -0.70
CA VAL A 8 18.19 7.59 -0.17
C VAL A 8 17.15 7.37 0.93
N HIS A 9 16.13 6.55 0.68
CA HIS A 9 15.11 6.24 1.67
C HIS A 9 15.68 5.58 2.92
N ALA A 10 16.67 4.70 2.76
CA ALA A 10 17.36 4.06 3.88
C ALA A 10 18.12 5.07 4.76
N HIS A 11 18.77 6.07 4.16
CA HIS A 11 19.39 7.16 4.92
C HIS A 11 18.37 8.08 5.59
N LEU A 12 17.27 8.40 4.90
CA LEU A 12 16.17 9.18 5.49
C LEU A 12 15.66 8.50 6.76
N LEU A 13 15.44 7.19 6.74
CA LEU A 13 15.02 6.44 7.92
C LEU A 13 16.01 6.57 9.09
N LEU A 14 17.31 6.52 8.83
CA LEU A 14 18.34 6.70 9.86
C LEU A 14 18.42 8.14 10.40
N ILE A 15 18.25 9.14 9.55
CA ILE A 15 18.22 10.56 9.97
C ILE A 15 17.01 10.80 10.88
N LEU A 16 15.88 10.23 10.49
CA LEU A 16 14.61 10.44 11.17
C LEU A 16 14.52 9.66 12.50
N ARG A 17 15.18 8.49 12.61
CA ARG A 17 15.31 7.62 13.81
C ARG A 17 15.25 8.33 15.17
N ASN A 18 16.09 9.34 15.36
CA ASN A 18 16.36 9.96 16.66
C ASN A 18 15.47 11.17 16.95
N SER A 19 14.46 11.43 16.12
CA SER A 19 13.57 12.55 16.36
C SER A 19 12.66 12.28 17.55
N GLU A 20 12.81 13.10 18.59
CA GLU A 20 11.97 13.05 19.79
C GLU A 20 10.52 13.41 19.44
N GLU A 21 10.33 14.32 18.49
CA GLU A 21 9.03 14.75 17.97
C GLU A 21 8.65 13.96 16.71
N PHE A 22 7.36 13.62 16.58
CA PHE A 22 6.81 12.97 15.37
C PHE A 22 5.76 13.90 14.73
N PRO A 23 6.17 15.03 14.12
CA PRO A 23 5.21 15.89 13.42
C PRO A 23 4.62 15.18 12.20
N PRO A 24 3.45 15.59 11.68
CA PRO A 24 2.79 14.92 10.56
C PRO A 24 3.68 14.76 9.30
N GLN A 25 4.46 15.78 8.97
CA GLN A 25 5.39 15.74 7.83
C GLN A 25 6.49 14.69 8.01
N PHE A 26 6.91 14.46 9.25
CA PHE A 26 7.88 13.44 9.59
C PHE A 26 7.27 12.05 9.40
N ILE A 27 6.04 11.84 9.88
CA ILE A 27 5.32 10.58 9.78
C ILE A 27 5.16 10.17 8.31
N GLU A 28 4.74 11.11 7.46
CA GLU A 28 4.60 10.89 6.03
C GLU A 28 5.91 10.43 5.39
N ARG A 29 7.00 11.19 5.60
CA ARG A 29 8.32 10.85 5.03
C ARG A 29 8.86 9.55 5.56
N PHE A 30 8.67 9.28 6.85
CA PHE A 30 9.13 8.07 7.51
C PHE A 30 8.37 6.85 6.98
N LEU A 31 7.02 6.90 6.97
CA LEU A 31 6.18 5.80 6.48
C LEU A 31 6.43 5.55 4.99
N SER A 32 6.50 6.59 4.17
CA SER A 32 6.80 6.49 2.74
C SER A 32 8.16 5.83 2.49
N SER A 33 9.20 6.27 3.21
CA SER A 33 10.54 5.71 3.08
C SER A 33 10.61 4.28 3.57
N LEU A 34 9.90 3.97 4.65
CA LEU A 34 9.85 2.63 5.21
C LEU A 34 9.18 1.66 4.24
N LEU A 35 7.98 1.98 3.75
CA LEU A 35 7.27 1.15 2.76
C LEU A 35 8.05 1.04 1.45
N PHE A 36 8.72 2.10 1.01
CA PHE A 36 9.55 2.06 -0.19
C PHE A 36 10.67 1.03 -0.04
N VAL A 37 11.44 1.12 1.05
CA VAL A 37 12.58 0.21 1.30
C VAL A 37 12.08 -1.22 1.47
N THR A 38 11.05 -1.47 2.29
CA THR A 38 10.55 -2.84 2.53
C THR A 38 9.95 -3.49 1.29
N THR A 39 9.35 -2.70 0.39
CA THR A 39 8.72 -3.21 -0.83
C THR A 39 9.71 -3.37 -1.99
N ARG A 40 10.70 -2.48 -2.11
CA ARG A 40 11.57 -2.39 -3.30
C ARG A 40 12.99 -2.92 -3.09
N HIS A 41 13.46 -3.04 -1.85
CA HIS A 41 14.80 -3.56 -1.54
C HIS A 41 14.80 -5.09 -1.48
N SER A 42 15.88 -5.69 -1.98
CA SER A 42 16.13 -7.13 -1.85
C SER A 42 17.04 -7.39 -0.66
N TRP A 43 16.46 -7.96 0.39
CA TRP A 43 17.11 -8.21 1.68
C TRP A 43 18.14 -9.34 1.61
N ASN A 44 19.12 -9.31 2.52
CA ASN A 44 20.22 -10.27 2.68
C ASN A 44 21.21 -10.31 1.50
N LEU A 45 21.24 -9.26 0.67
CA LEU A 45 22.14 -9.17 -0.49
C LEU A 45 23.20 -8.06 -0.35
N ASN A 46 23.27 -7.37 0.79
CA ASN A 46 24.22 -6.28 1.08
C ASN A 46 24.24 -5.18 -0.02
N LEU A 47 23.06 -4.83 -0.55
CA LEU A 47 22.96 -3.84 -1.63
C LEU A 47 22.90 -2.40 -1.12
N LEU A 48 22.59 -2.21 0.16
CA LEU A 48 22.58 -0.91 0.82
C LEU A 48 23.97 -0.58 1.40
N PRO A 49 24.39 0.68 1.37
CA PRO A 49 25.62 1.12 2.04
C PRO A 49 25.49 1.14 3.57
N ILE A 50 24.27 0.98 4.09
CA ILE A 50 24.00 0.87 5.52
C ILE A 50 23.61 -0.58 5.86
N PRO A 51 23.94 -1.07 7.07
CA PRO A 51 23.52 -2.38 7.52
C PRO A 51 22.00 -2.53 7.55
N GLU A 52 21.47 -3.61 6.96
CA GLU A 52 20.04 -3.92 6.96
C GLU A 52 19.47 -4.07 8.38
N THR A 53 20.30 -4.54 9.32
CA THR A 53 19.94 -4.66 10.74
C THR A 53 19.52 -3.32 11.36
N HIS A 54 20.11 -2.20 10.95
CA HIS A 54 19.68 -0.89 11.43
C HIS A 54 18.26 -0.54 10.95
N ILE A 55 17.86 -0.98 9.75
CA ILE A 55 16.48 -0.77 9.27
C ILE A 55 15.49 -1.66 10.04
N PHE A 56 15.85 -2.90 10.35
CA PHE A 56 15.01 -3.77 11.17
C PHE A 56 14.87 -3.28 12.62
N GLU A 57 15.93 -2.71 13.20
CA GLU A 57 15.87 -2.06 14.51
C GLU A 57 14.90 -0.88 14.49
N LEU A 58 14.96 -0.03 13.46
CA LEU A 58 14.01 1.08 13.30
C LEU A 58 12.57 0.63 13.22
N LEU A 59 12.33 -0.46 12.49
CA LEU A 59 11.02 -1.09 12.40
C LEU A 59 10.49 -1.44 13.78
N THR A 60 11.28 -2.14 14.60
CA THR A 60 10.82 -2.57 15.93
C THR A 60 10.73 -1.42 16.93
N PHE A 61 11.62 -0.43 16.84
CA PHE A 61 11.68 0.73 17.74
C PHE A 61 10.59 1.76 17.46
N CYS A 62 10.42 2.19 16.20
CA CYS A 62 9.50 3.26 15.83
C CYS A 62 8.07 2.78 15.60
N GLN A 63 7.82 1.49 15.36
CA GLN A 63 6.50 0.95 14.99
C GLN A 63 5.40 1.39 15.96
N ARG A 64 5.59 1.21 17.27
CA ARG A 64 4.55 1.54 18.26
C ARG A 64 4.23 3.03 18.28
N LYS A 65 5.26 3.87 18.22
CA LYS A 65 5.14 5.34 18.18
C LYS A 65 4.44 5.77 16.89
N LEU A 66 4.82 5.21 15.75
CA LEU A 66 4.24 5.49 14.45
C LEU A 66 2.74 5.14 14.42
N ILE A 67 2.37 3.94 14.89
CA ILE A 67 0.97 3.49 14.95
C ILE A 67 0.16 4.40 15.89
N ALA A 68 0.68 4.67 17.08
CA ALA A 68 0.00 5.55 18.04
C ALA A 68 -0.22 6.95 17.47
N THR A 69 0.77 7.48 16.75
CA THR A 69 0.67 8.83 16.18
C THR A 69 -0.31 8.87 15.00
N LEU A 70 -0.26 7.89 14.09
CA LEU A 70 -1.21 7.77 12.96
C LEU A 70 -2.66 7.70 13.45
N LYS A 71 -2.92 7.01 14.58
CA LYS A 71 -4.26 6.93 15.18
C LYS A 71 -4.80 8.26 15.72
N CYS A 72 -3.91 9.17 16.08
CA CYS A 72 -4.28 10.49 16.60
C CYS A 72 -4.37 11.55 15.48
N LEU A 73 -4.03 11.21 14.23
CA LEU A 73 -4.11 12.16 13.14
C LEU A 73 -5.57 12.43 12.73
N PRO A 74 -5.90 13.67 12.34
CA PRO A 74 -7.17 13.96 11.67
C PRO A 74 -7.32 13.10 10.41
N LYS A 75 -8.55 12.64 10.10
CA LYS A 75 -8.85 11.76 8.95
C LYS A 75 -8.25 12.27 7.64
N GLN A 76 -8.37 13.57 7.37
CA GLN A 76 -7.81 14.18 6.16
C GLN A 76 -6.28 14.04 6.08
N VAL A 77 -5.57 14.30 7.18
CA VAL A 77 -4.11 14.19 7.26
C VAL A 77 -3.68 12.73 7.15
N LEU A 78 -4.42 11.81 7.79
CA LEU A 78 -4.17 10.38 7.67
C LEU A 78 -4.31 9.90 6.22
N ASN A 79 -5.43 10.22 5.55
CA ASN A 79 -5.65 9.84 4.15
C ASN A 79 -4.51 10.34 3.26
N GLN A 80 -4.15 11.62 3.39
CA GLN A 80 -3.03 12.22 2.64
C GLN A 80 -1.71 11.49 2.91
N THR A 81 -1.42 11.20 4.18
CA THR A 81 -0.20 10.50 4.61
C THR A 81 -0.11 9.09 3.97
N LEU A 82 -1.20 8.33 4.02
CA LEU A 82 -1.27 6.97 3.49
C LEU A 82 -1.21 6.96 1.96
N ASP A 83 -1.94 7.85 1.28
CA ASP A 83 -1.88 7.99 -0.17
C ASP A 83 -0.52 8.45 -0.68
N HIS A 84 0.15 9.37 0.02
CA HIS A 84 1.51 9.78 -0.31
C HIS A 84 2.50 8.62 -0.15
N SER A 85 2.31 7.79 0.88
CA SER A 85 3.15 6.63 1.12
C SER A 85 3.01 5.57 0.02
N ILE A 86 1.79 5.34 -0.47
CA ILE A 86 1.58 4.51 -1.67
C ILE A 86 2.26 5.15 -2.86
N ALA A 87 1.94 6.42 -3.17
CA ALA A 87 2.44 7.13 -4.34
C ALA A 87 3.96 7.08 -4.45
N THR A 88 4.66 7.27 -3.33
CA THR A 88 6.11 7.16 -3.25
C THR A 88 6.57 5.73 -3.55
N THR A 89 5.94 4.74 -2.95
CA THR A 89 6.29 3.31 -3.10
C THR A 89 6.02 2.79 -4.52
N THR A 90 4.91 3.19 -5.14
CA THR A 90 4.49 2.79 -6.48
C THR A 90 5.05 3.68 -7.58
N GLN A 91 5.62 4.84 -7.22
CA GLN A 91 6.07 5.89 -8.14
C GLN A 91 4.92 6.44 -9.00
N THR A 92 3.75 6.61 -8.39
CA THR A 92 2.55 7.16 -9.03
C THR A 92 2.16 8.49 -8.39
N THR A 93 1.18 9.18 -8.97
CA THR A 93 0.57 10.33 -8.29
C THR A 93 -0.28 9.87 -7.10
N PRO A 94 -0.31 10.62 -5.99
CA PRO A 94 -1.21 10.33 -4.88
C PRO A 94 -2.66 10.49 -5.32
N SER A 95 -3.53 9.58 -4.86
CA SER A 95 -4.96 9.70 -5.07
C SER A 95 -5.53 10.66 -4.04
N THR A 96 -6.48 11.50 -4.45
CA THR A 96 -7.23 12.39 -3.54
C THR A 96 -8.59 11.83 -3.15
N HIS A 97 -8.98 10.70 -3.74
CA HIS A 97 -10.34 10.15 -3.62
C HIS A 97 -10.44 8.98 -2.65
N ARG A 98 -9.32 8.37 -2.23
CA ARG A 98 -9.36 7.20 -1.34
C ARG A 98 -9.76 7.64 0.06
N GLN A 99 -10.69 6.89 0.64
CA GLN A 99 -11.02 6.99 2.06
C GLN A 99 -10.40 5.80 2.77
N TRP A 100 -9.59 6.08 3.79
CA TRP A 100 -8.94 5.04 4.57
C TRP A 100 -9.73 4.73 5.83
N ALA A 101 -9.80 3.44 6.13
CA ALA A 101 -10.36 2.89 7.35
C ALA A 101 -9.31 2.09 8.13
N PHE A 102 -9.54 1.98 9.43
CA PHE A 102 -8.85 1.00 10.27
C PHE A 102 -9.39 -0.40 10.01
N VAL A 103 -8.50 -1.38 9.98
CA VAL A 103 -8.91 -2.79 9.98
C VAL A 103 -9.13 -3.24 11.42
N ALA A 104 -10.31 -3.81 11.70
CA ALA A 104 -10.66 -4.32 13.01
C ALA A 104 -9.83 -5.55 13.39
N GLY A 105 -9.74 -5.80 14.70
CA GLY A 105 -9.28 -7.07 15.24
C GLY A 105 -8.04 -6.97 16.15
N PRO A 106 -7.84 -7.97 17.02
CA PRO A 106 -6.81 -7.94 18.07
C PRO A 106 -5.37 -7.91 17.52
N ARG A 107 -5.17 -8.30 16.25
CA ARG A 107 -3.86 -8.28 15.57
C ARG A 107 -3.71 -7.12 14.57
N SER A 108 -4.73 -6.27 14.42
CA SER A 108 -4.82 -5.24 13.37
C SER A 108 -4.52 -3.82 13.89
N ILE A 109 -3.78 -3.69 14.98
CA ILE A 109 -3.59 -2.41 15.69
C ILE A 109 -2.97 -1.30 14.84
N GLY A 110 -2.33 -1.60 13.70
CA GLY A 110 -1.79 -0.63 12.76
C GLY A 110 -2.07 -0.96 11.30
N ARG A 111 -3.19 -1.63 11.02
CA ARG A 111 -3.61 -2.00 9.66
C ARG A 111 -4.66 -1.03 9.13
N TYR A 112 -4.44 -0.59 7.89
CA TYR A 112 -5.28 0.38 7.20
C TYR A 112 -5.68 -0.18 5.84
N THR A 113 -6.89 0.12 5.40
CA THR A 113 -7.39 -0.27 4.10
C THR A 113 -8.25 0.81 3.48
N VAL A 114 -8.46 0.73 2.17
CA VAL A 114 -9.33 1.64 1.43
C VAL A 114 -10.78 1.16 1.57
N GLU A 115 -11.69 2.05 1.97
CA GLU A 115 -13.13 1.77 2.03
C GLU A 115 -13.71 1.59 0.62
N SER A 116 -14.46 0.51 0.40
CA SER A 116 -15.21 0.29 -0.84
C SER A 116 -16.43 1.21 -0.96
N HIS A 117 -17.02 1.59 0.18
CA HIS A 117 -18.17 2.49 0.28
C HIS A 117 -17.87 3.62 1.25
N PRO A 118 -17.34 4.74 0.76
CA PRO A 118 -16.97 5.86 1.62
C PRO A 118 -18.22 6.49 2.22
N GLU A 119 -18.41 6.34 3.53
CA GLU A 119 -19.38 7.14 4.26
C GLU A 119 -18.78 8.51 4.59
N SER A 120 -19.56 9.58 4.38
CA SER A 120 -19.17 10.97 4.58
C SER A 120 -19.10 11.35 6.06
N THR A 121 -18.32 10.62 6.86
CA THR A 121 -18.04 10.97 8.25
C THR A 121 -16.60 11.46 8.40
N ASP A 122 -16.38 12.51 9.19
CA ASP A 122 -15.04 13.00 9.55
C ASP A 122 -14.27 12.02 10.45
N ILE A 123 -14.96 10.99 10.93
CA ILE A 123 -14.40 9.89 11.73
C ILE A 123 -13.89 8.80 10.80
N ILE A 124 -12.72 8.24 11.12
CA ILE A 124 -12.13 7.11 10.41
C ILE A 124 -12.94 5.86 10.74
N ALA A 125 -13.47 5.17 9.72
CA ALA A 125 -14.27 3.97 9.95
C ALA A 125 -13.39 2.80 10.39
N THR A 126 -14.02 1.78 10.93
CA THR A 126 -13.37 0.50 11.25
C THR A 126 -14.06 -0.60 10.44
N VAL A 127 -13.30 -1.27 9.57
CA VAL A 127 -13.79 -2.33 8.67
C VAL A 127 -13.38 -3.69 9.23
N ASP A 128 -14.27 -4.68 9.18
CA ASP A 128 -13.93 -6.03 9.59
C ASP A 128 -12.91 -6.65 8.63
N ALA A 129 -11.90 -7.33 9.17
CA ALA A 129 -10.88 -8.02 8.37
C ALA A 129 -11.47 -9.15 7.50
N GLN A 130 -12.66 -9.65 7.85
CA GLN A 130 -13.33 -10.74 7.13
C GLN A 130 -14.38 -10.29 6.11
N SER A 131 -14.78 -9.01 6.10
CA SER A 131 -15.86 -8.49 5.23
C SER A 131 -15.40 -8.17 3.80
N GLY A 132 -14.57 -9.07 3.24
CA GLY A 132 -14.10 -9.18 1.85
C GLY A 132 -14.41 -8.03 0.89
N GLU A 133 -13.42 -7.17 0.66
CA GLU A 133 -13.00 -6.55 -0.61
C GLU A 133 -11.95 -5.47 -0.29
N LEU A 134 -10.83 -5.88 0.31
CA LEU A 134 -9.73 -4.95 0.57
C LEU A 134 -8.99 -4.74 -0.75
N GLY A 135 -9.04 -3.55 -1.34
CA GLY A 135 -8.31 -3.26 -2.59
C GLY A 135 -6.82 -3.04 -2.35
N ILE A 136 -6.51 -2.24 -1.32
CA ILE A 136 -5.15 -1.91 -0.90
C ILE A 136 -5.10 -1.99 0.62
N GLU A 137 -4.03 -2.56 1.16
CA GLU A 137 -3.78 -2.64 2.59
C GLU A 137 -2.38 -2.14 2.93
N ILE A 138 -2.29 -1.30 3.97
CA ILE A 138 -1.03 -0.91 4.60
C ILE A 138 -1.01 -1.50 6.01
N ASP A 139 -0.10 -2.44 6.25
CA ASP A 139 0.21 -2.96 7.57
C ASP A 139 1.47 -2.25 8.09
N VAL A 140 1.25 -1.22 8.91
CA VAL A 140 2.33 -0.44 9.53
C VAL A 140 3.10 -1.28 10.57
N GLN A 141 2.46 -2.31 11.13
CA GLN A 141 3.14 -3.22 12.05
C GLN A 141 4.22 -4.02 11.33
N ARG A 142 3.95 -4.44 10.10
CA ARG A 142 4.90 -5.21 9.29
C ARG A 142 5.71 -4.37 8.32
N ALA A 143 5.42 -3.07 8.23
CA ALA A 143 5.85 -2.21 7.13
C ALA A 143 5.58 -2.86 5.76
N GLN A 144 4.37 -3.37 5.59
CA GLN A 144 3.97 -4.09 4.40
C GLN A 144 2.87 -3.33 3.66
N LEU A 145 3.02 -3.20 2.35
CA LEU A 145 2.00 -2.72 1.42
C LEU A 145 1.51 -3.90 0.60
N THR A 146 0.19 -4.14 0.60
CA THR A 146 -0.44 -5.24 -0.14
C THR A 146 -1.51 -4.68 -1.07
N PHE A 147 -1.53 -5.14 -2.32
CA PHE A 147 -2.60 -4.87 -3.29
C PHE A 147 -3.47 -6.12 -3.36
N CYS A 148 -4.61 -6.10 -2.67
CA CYS A 148 -5.42 -7.29 -2.42
C CYS A 148 -6.43 -7.59 -3.54
N ASN A 149 -6.60 -6.69 -4.52
CA ASN A 149 -7.47 -6.90 -5.70
C ASN A 149 -6.76 -6.63 -7.05
N ALA A 150 -5.49 -7.01 -7.20
CA ALA A 150 -4.85 -7.06 -8.52
C ALA A 150 -5.31 -8.31 -9.30
N HIS A 151 -6.62 -8.53 -9.39
CA HIS A 151 -7.14 -9.44 -10.40
C HIS A 151 -6.99 -8.74 -11.74
N LEU A 152 -6.42 -9.44 -12.73
CA LEU A 152 -6.51 -9.00 -14.12
C LEU A 152 -8.00 -8.90 -14.45
N GLU A 153 -8.53 -7.68 -14.48
CA GLU A 153 -9.86 -7.47 -15.03
C GLU A 153 -9.81 -7.80 -16.52
N ALA A 154 -10.89 -8.40 -17.04
CA ALA A 154 -11.02 -8.61 -18.47
C ALA A 154 -10.86 -7.25 -19.18
N LEU A 155 -9.99 -7.21 -20.18
CA LEU A 155 -9.82 -6.02 -21.02
C LEU A 155 -11.19 -5.54 -21.49
N GLN A 156 -11.41 -4.22 -21.49
CA GLN A 156 -12.59 -3.65 -22.13
C GLN A 156 -12.72 -4.20 -23.55
N ILE A 157 -13.94 -4.56 -23.96
CA ILE A 157 -14.17 -5.25 -25.25
C ILE A 157 -13.55 -4.48 -26.42
N SER A 158 -13.57 -3.15 -26.37
CA SER A 158 -12.92 -2.28 -27.37
C SER A 158 -11.41 -2.49 -27.48
N ILE A 159 -10.73 -2.77 -26.37
CA ILE A 159 -9.28 -3.02 -26.30
C ILE A 159 -8.99 -4.50 -26.59
N LEU A 160 -9.83 -5.42 -26.12
CA LEU A 160 -9.72 -6.85 -26.40
C LEU A 160 -9.89 -7.19 -27.90
N LEU A 161 -10.72 -6.43 -28.60
CA LEU A 161 -10.95 -6.56 -30.04
C LEU A 161 -9.93 -5.78 -30.87
N ASP A 162 -9.00 -5.06 -30.24
CA ASP A 162 -7.93 -4.36 -30.95
C ASP A 162 -7.02 -5.38 -31.66
N PRO A 163 -6.73 -5.22 -32.96
CA PRO A 163 -5.93 -6.17 -33.74
C PRO A 163 -4.55 -6.43 -33.15
N ASP A 164 -3.92 -5.39 -32.59
CA ASP A 164 -2.57 -5.50 -32.03
C ASP A 164 -2.60 -6.26 -30.70
N ILE A 165 -3.65 -6.07 -29.90
CA ILE A 165 -3.87 -6.80 -28.65
C ILE A 165 -4.14 -8.28 -28.93
N GLN A 166 -4.97 -8.61 -29.94
CA GLN A 166 -5.22 -10.00 -30.33
C GLN A 166 -3.98 -10.70 -30.91
N LEU A 167 -3.13 -9.95 -31.61
CA LEU A 167 -1.86 -10.45 -32.14
C LEU A 167 -0.86 -10.79 -31.02
N VAL A 168 -0.77 -9.93 -30.00
CA VAL A 168 0.21 -10.07 -28.91
C VAL A 168 -0.23 -11.09 -27.86
N PHE A 169 -1.50 -11.08 -27.47
CA PHE A 169 -1.99 -11.92 -26.36
C PHE A 169 -2.67 -13.22 -26.82
N GLY A 170 -2.84 -13.41 -28.13
CA GLY A 170 -3.54 -14.56 -28.71
C GLY A 170 -5.05 -14.43 -28.51
N GLY A 171 -5.80 -14.31 -29.60
CA GLY A 171 -7.26 -14.22 -29.56
C GLY A 171 -7.89 -15.41 -28.84
N ALA A 172 -8.32 -15.23 -27.59
CA ALA A 172 -9.19 -16.19 -26.93
C ALA A 172 -10.52 -16.19 -27.67
N SER A 173 -10.78 -17.26 -28.43
CA SER A 173 -12.09 -17.49 -29.03
C SER A 173 -13.14 -17.46 -27.92
N PRO A 174 -14.22 -16.67 -28.03
CA PRO A 174 -15.23 -16.61 -26.99
C PRO A 174 -15.90 -17.98 -26.88
N PHE A 175 -15.76 -18.61 -25.72
CA PHE A 175 -16.46 -19.82 -25.33
C PHE A 175 -17.95 -19.71 -25.71
N ARG A 176 -18.38 -20.48 -26.72
CA ARG A 176 -19.80 -20.77 -26.94
C ARG A 176 -20.29 -21.65 -25.80
N LEU A 177 -20.89 -21.03 -24.78
CA LEU A 177 -21.84 -21.71 -23.90
C LEU A 177 -23.09 -22.07 -24.71
N GLN A 178 -23.09 -23.24 -25.35
CA GLN A 178 -24.32 -23.86 -25.83
C GLN A 178 -25.06 -24.45 -24.64
N TRP A 179 -26.08 -23.75 -24.16
CA TRP A 179 -27.12 -24.33 -23.33
C TRP A 179 -27.88 -25.35 -24.18
N SER A 180 -27.64 -26.64 -23.97
CA SER A 180 -28.51 -27.70 -24.46
C SER A 180 -29.77 -27.72 -23.59
N LYS A 181 -30.94 -27.58 -24.22
CA LYS A 181 -32.23 -27.77 -23.55
C LYS A 181 -32.40 -29.26 -23.20
N PRO A 182 -32.93 -29.60 -22.01
CA PRO A 182 -33.24 -30.99 -21.68
C PRO A 182 -34.46 -31.45 -22.49
N HIS A 183 -34.41 -32.69 -22.96
CA HIS A 183 -35.57 -33.44 -23.45
C HIS A 183 -36.36 -34.01 -22.27
#